data_AF-A0A954Z156-F1
#
_entry.id   AF-A0A954Z156-F1
#
_cell.length_a   1.000
_cell.length_b   1.000
_cell.length_c   1.000
_cell.angle_alpha   90.00
_cell.angle_beta   90.00
_cell.angle_gamma   90.00
#
_symmetry.space_group_name_H-M   'P 1'
#
loop_
_entity.id
_entity.type
_entity.pdbx_description
1 polymer ?
#
loop_
_entity_poly.entity_id
_entity_poly.type
_entity_poly.pdbx_seq_one_letter_code
_entity_poly.pdbx_strand_id
1 'polypeptide(L)'
;MKLPVLIPDIRSQQWSCHSCTKCCRELIVHLTKADRERIDQQQWTSKLGVDPYVRLGRGVVLNHTAEGACVFLQADGKCRIHAELGMDAKPFACRIYPFTLEREGDAIRSAIRFDCPSVTTSDGKPLPAYRRELQDLTHEIVGAAPSMFSSDNATIAFSDNLKIDAATLDRIIGRLDKWIADTRRPFNERVRGLLDIVSTLNDVNLSRFDGARLADLVGMLMDDMPATLDENTETVPDPTPRQLKLLRQAAFAHGAYVRFEEARQGLLGSIRFRFRQLRIARMMLDGTGPLPPIACDDIEATFEQIAAIQPLTPAEAQEADDLLTRYLMGRITNRGGFGRQYYGWPVLAGLNALLVSLAVVGWFARRAAAAAGRDRLSIEDVRAAVMIVDRTAGRSPELGARSGRLRVRYLAQEAGLGRLIARYGLIRAPSPTGAEAET
;
A
#
# COMPACT_ATOMS: atom_id res chain seq x y z
N MET A 1 30.19 0.74 -8.51
CA MET A 1 29.88 -0.70 -8.60
C MET A 1 28.42 -0.84 -9.00
N LYS A 2 28.09 -1.56 -10.10
CA LYS A 2 26.69 -1.83 -10.47
C LYS A 2 26.18 -2.97 -9.58
N LEU A 3 25.23 -2.68 -8.69
CA LEU A 3 24.62 -3.71 -7.85
C LEU A 3 23.58 -4.51 -8.67
N PRO A 4 23.49 -5.83 -8.51
CA PRO A 4 22.41 -6.63 -9.09
C PRO A 4 21.04 -6.13 -8.61
N VAL A 5 20.05 -6.10 -9.51
CA VAL A 5 18.67 -5.75 -9.18
C VAL A 5 17.84 -7.03 -9.07
N LEU A 6 17.28 -7.26 -7.89
CA LEU A 6 16.35 -8.34 -7.58
C LEU A 6 14.93 -7.85 -7.87
N ILE A 7 14.22 -8.56 -8.75
CA ILE A 7 12.81 -8.32 -9.06
C ILE A 7 12.07 -9.62 -8.72
N PRO A 8 11.41 -9.70 -7.56
CA PRO A 8 10.62 -10.87 -7.20
C PRO A 8 9.49 -11.12 -8.20
N ASP A 9 9.19 -12.39 -8.46
CA ASP A 9 8.03 -12.76 -9.25
C ASP A 9 6.76 -12.56 -8.41
N ILE A 10 5.89 -11.67 -8.86
CA ILE A 10 4.62 -11.34 -8.20
C ILE A 10 3.52 -11.89 -9.11
N ARG A 11 3.44 -13.22 -9.22
CA ARG A 11 2.43 -13.91 -10.05
C ARG A 11 2.39 -13.36 -11.49
N SER A 12 3.55 -13.28 -12.15
CA SER A 12 3.66 -12.74 -13.50
C SER A 12 3.11 -11.31 -13.67
N GLN A 13 3.16 -10.49 -12.61
CA GLN A 13 2.80 -9.07 -12.66
C GLN A 13 3.42 -8.38 -13.87
N GLN A 14 2.60 -7.59 -14.54
CA GLN A 14 3.01 -6.80 -15.70
C GLN A 14 2.80 -5.33 -15.42
N TRP A 15 3.57 -4.50 -16.11
CA TRP A 15 3.44 -3.07 -16.06
C TRP A 15 4.01 -2.44 -17.34
N SER A 16 3.33 -1.42 -17.84
CA SER A 16 3.82 -0.40 -18.77
C SER A 16 3.21 0.94 -18.38
N CYS A 17 3.92 2.04 -18.62
CA CYS A 17 3.34 3.37 -18.45
C CYS A 17 2.39 3.68 -19.62
N HIS A 18 1.11 3.92 -19.32
CA HIS A 18 0.08 4.29 -20.30
C HIS A 18 -0.29 5.78 -20.27
N SER A 19 0.58 6.63 -19.71
CA SER A 19 0.39 8.09 -19.64
C SER A 19 -0.98 8.53 -19.08
N CYS A 20 -1.54 7.78 -18.12
CA CYS A 20 -2.85 8.07 -17.51
C CYS A 20 -2.92 9.39 -16.69
N THR A 21 -1.82 10.13 -16.59
CA THR A 21 -1.65 11.40 -15.85
C THR A 21 -1.83 11.33 -14.32
N LYS A 22 -2.26 10.20 -13.77
CA LYS A 22 -2.58 10.05 -12.34
C LYS A 22 -1.42 10.42 -11.42
N CYS A 23 -0.21 9.93 -11.70
CA CYS A 23 0.99 10.28 -10.92
C CYS A 23 1.35 11.77 -11.00
N CYS A 24 1.04 12.45 -12.11
CA CYS A 24 1.27 13.89 -12.30
C CYS A 24 0.26 14.76 -11.55
N ARG A 25 -0.88 14.20 -11.12
CA ARG A 25 -1.94 14.92 -10.40
C ARG A 25 -1.95 14.64 -8.90
N GLU A 26 -1.39 13.50 -8.49
CA GLU A 26 -1.57 13.02 -7.12
C GLU A 26 -0.27 12.85 -6.34
N LEU A 27 0.89 12.74 -6.99
CA LEU A 27 2.16 12.53 -6.30
C LEU A 27 2.89 13.85 -6.04
N ILE A 28 3.30 14.03 -4.79
CA ILE A 28 4.27 15.05 -4.42
C ILE A 28 5.67 14.52 -4.75
N VAL A 29 6.21 14.95 -5.90
CA VAL A 29 7.52 14.51 -6.40
C VAL A 29 8.63 15.29 -5.70
N HIS A 30 9.29 14.66 -4.74
CA HIS A 30 10.50 15.21 -4.11
C HIS A 30 11.69 15.19 -5.07
N LEU A 31 12.45 16.28 -5.07
CA LEU A 31 13.62 16.47 -5.92
C LEU A 31 14.90 16.31 -5.11
N THR A 32 15.86 15.57 -5.67
CA THR A 32 17.23 15.54 -5.18
C THR A 32 17.98 16.82 -5.56
N LYS A 33 19.23 16.96 -5.10
CA LYS A 33 20.11 18.04 -5.57
C LYS A 33 20.37 17.93 -7.08
N ALA A 34 20.69 16.73 -7.57
CA ALA A 34 20.94 16.47 -8.99
C ALA A 34 19.69 16.74 -9.85
N ASP A 35 18.49 16.45 -9.36
CA ASP A 35 17.27 16.77 -10.11
C ASP A 35 17.06 18.27 -10.27
N ARG A 36 17.39 19.08 -9.25
CA ARG A 36 17.29 20.53 -9.33
C ARG A 36 18.31 21.11 -10.30
N GLU A 37 19.56 20.68 -10.21
CA GLU A 37 20.60 21.09 -11.17
C GLU A 37 20.21 20.77 -12.61
N ARG A 38 19.63 19.59 -12.84
CA ARG A 38 19.11 19.19 -14.15
C ARG A 38 17.96 20.10 -14.61
N ILE A 39 16.99 20.40 -13.74
CA ILE A 39 15.86 21.29 -14.08
C ILE A 39 16.35 22.72 -14.36
N ASP A 40 17.29 23.23 -13.57
CA ASP A 40 17.81 24.60 -13.69
C ASP A 40 18.54 24.79 -15.04
N GLN A 41 19.31 23.79 -15.48
CA GLN A 41 19.97 23.77 -16.79
C GLN A 41 18.99 23.78 -17.97
N GLN A 42 17.74 23.32 -17.76
CA GLN A 42 16.71 23.27 -18.80
C GLN A 42 15.93 24.58 -18.94
N GLN A 43 16.18 25.58 -18.08
CA GLN A 43 15.64 26.95 -18.16
C GLN A 43 14.10 27.02 -18.22
N TRP A 44 13.41 26.20 -17.41
CA TRP A 44 11.95 26.08 -17.48
C TRP A 44 11.16 27.29 -16.96
N THR A 45 11.71 28.10 -16.05
CA THR A 45 10.96 29.21 -15.43
C THR A 45 10.38 30.18 -16.47
N SER A 46 11.16 30.54 -17.50
CA SER A 46 10.70 31.42 -18.59
C SER A 46 9.63 30.75 -19.47
N LYS A 47 9.77 29.44 -19.72
CA LYS A 47 8.85 28.64 -20.54
C LYS A 47 7.52 28.33 -19.83
N LEU A 48 7.53 28.24 -18.51
CA LEU A 48 6.37 27.91 -17.69
C LEU A 48 5.64 29.15 -17.17
N GLY A 49 6.33 30.28 -17.03
CA GLY A 49 5.81 31.47 -16.35
C GLY A 49 5.65 31.31 -14.84
N VAL A 50 6.11 30.18 -14.28
CA VAL A 50 6.10 29.83 -12.86
C VAL A 50 7.37 29.05 -12.52
N ASP A 51 7.72 29.03 -11.24
CA ASP A 51 8.86 28.22 -10.78
C ASP A 51 8.58 26.72 -10.99
N PRO A 52 9.55 25.95 -11.52
CA PRO A 52 9.37 24.53 -11.80
C PRO A 52 9.30 23.65 -10.54
N TYR A 53 9.80 24.17 -9.41
CA TYR A 53 9.77 23.50 -8.12
C TYR A 53 9.66 24.51 -6.98
N VAL A 54 9.18 24.05 -5.82
CA VAL A 54 9.00 24.87 -4.61
C VAL A 54 9.51 24.15 -3.38
N ARG A 55 9.74 24.91 -2.30
CA ARG A 55 10.04 24.31 -0.99
C ARG A 55 8.75 23.87 -0.31
N LEU A 56 8.72 22.62 0.15
CA LEU A 56 7.61 22.05 0.92
C LEU A 56 8.15 21.40 2.19
N GLY A 57 7.90 22.06 3.33
CA GLY A 57 8.52 21.70 4.61
C GLY A 57 10.05 21.73 4.52
N ARG A 58 10.68 20.59 4.77
CA ARG A 58 12.15 20.45 4.70
C ARG A 58 12.67 20.08 3.30
N GLY A 59 11.80 19.65 2.40
CA GLY A 59 12.17 19.18 1.05
C GLY A 59 11.93 20.21 -0.05
N VAL A 60 12.44 19.90 -1.24
CA VAL A 60 12.08 20.59 -2.49
C VAL A 60 11.28 19.62 -3.35
N VAL A 61 10.20 20.09 -3.96
CA VAL A 61 9.25 19.26 -4.71
C VAL A 61 8.90 19.92 -6.04
N LEU A 62 8.54 19.14 -7.06
CA LEU A 62 7.96 19.70 -8.29
C LEU A 62 6.74 20.56 -7.97
N ASN A 63 6.63 21.67 -8.67
CA ASN A 63 5.51 22.59 -8.48
C ASN A 63 4.24 22.03 -9.13
N HIS A 64 3.08 22.45 -8.62
CA HIS A 64 1.77 22.16 -9.21
C HIS A 64 1.04 23.46 -9.57
N THR A 65 0.13 23.37 -10.54
CA THR A 65 -0.79 24.43 -10.93
C THR A 65 -1.87 24.63 -9.87
N ALA A 66 -2.72 25.65 -10.04
CA ALA A 66 -3.84 25.92 -9.15
C ALA A 66 -4.92 24.82 -9.16
N GLU A 67 -4.93 23.96 -10.18
CA GLU A 67 -5.80 22.79 -10.32
C GLU A 67 -5.15 21.52 -9.73
N GLY A 68 -3.98 21.64 -9.09
CA GLY A 68 -3.29 20.55 -8.43
C GLY A 68 -2.50 19.61 -9.35
N ALA A 69 -2.34 19.91 -10.64
CA ALA A 69 -1.54 19.12 -11.57
C ALA A 69 -0.08 19.60 -11.63
N CYS A 70 0.88 18.72 -11.88
CA CYS A 70 2.29 19.08 -12.03
C CYS A 70 2.45 20.14 -13.13
N VAL A 71 3.28 21.18 -12.91
CA VAL A 71 3.48 22.28 -13.87
C VAL A 71 4.04 21.84 -15.24
N PHE A 72 4.57 20.62 -15.32
CA PHE A 72 5.05 20.01 -16.56
C PHE A 72 4.00 19.15 -17.28
N LEU A 73 2.80 18.97 -16.73
CA LEU A 73 1.72 18.23 -17.38
C LEU A 73 1.06 19.10 -18.45
N GLN A 74 1.09 18.64 -19.71
CA GLN A 74 0.47 19.32 -20.83
C GLN A 74 -0.99 18.90 -21.00
N ALA A 75 -1.75 19.67 -21.77
CA ALA A 75 -3.17 19.41 -22.05
C ALA A 75 -3.42 18.06 -22.75
N ASP A 76 -2.45 17.58 -23.54
CA ASP A 76 -2.49 16.26 -24.21
C ASP A 76 -2.09 15.09 -23.27
N GLY A 77 -1.90 15.36 -21.97
CA GLY A 77 -1.54 14.36 -20.97
C GLY A 77 -0.05 13.99 -20.94
N LYS A 78 0.79 14.62 -21.77
CA LYS A 78 2.24 14.34 -21.79
C LYS A 78 3.01 15.23 -20.82
N CYS A 79 4.17 14.73 -20.41
CA CYS A 79 5.12 15.52 -19.64
C CYS A 79 5.97 16.36 -20.58
N ARG A 80 5.98 17.68 -20.40
CA ARG A 80 6.71 18.63 -21.24
C ARG A 80 8.22 18.37 -21.25
N ILE A 81 8.81 18.00 -20.11
CA ILE A 81 10.24 17.60 -20.05
C ILE A 81 10.49 16.42 -20.97
N HIS A 82 9.63 15.39 -20.91
CA HIS A 82 9.77 14.21 -21.76
C HIS A 82 9.59 14.56 -23.24
N ALA A 83 8.56 15.35 -23.56
CA ALA A 83 8.23 15.70 -24.93
C ALA A 83 9.33 16.53 -25.60
N GLU A 84 9.95 17.48 -24.89
CA GLU A 84 10.97 18.37 -25.45
C GLU A 84 12.39 17.79 -25.33
N LEU A 85 12.71 17.04 -24.27
CA LEU A 85 14.09 16.69 -23.91
C LEU A 85 14.32 15.18 -23.69
N GLY A 86 13.28 14.34 -23.83
CA GLY A 86 13.39 12.89 -23.66
C GLY A 86 13.21 12.40 -22.22
N MET A 87 13.09 11.08 -22.06
CA MET A 87 12.79 10.43 -20.77
C MET A 87 13.89 10.72 -19.73
N ASP A 88 15.16 10.69 -20.13
CA ASP A 88 16.32 10.88 -19.26
C ASP A 88 16.42 12.28 -18.65
N ALA A 89 15.80 13.27 -19.28
CA ALA A 89 15.75 14.63 -18.79
C ALA A 89 14.81 14.81 -17.58
N LYS A 90 13.90 13.86 -17.35
CA LYS A 90 12.95 13.90 -16.23
C LYS A 90 13.65 13.70 -14.88
N PRO A 91 13.09 14.26 -13.78
CA PRO A 91 13.56 13.97 -12.44
C PRO A 91 13.58 12.48 -12.15
N PHE A 92 14.55 12.03 -11.35
CA PHE A 92 14.76 10.62 -11.01
C PHE A 92 13.47 9.94 -10.53
N ALA A 93 12.74 10.56 -9.59
CA ALA A 93 11.47 10.02 -9.06
C ALA A 93 10.39 9.83 -10.15
N CYS A 94 10.39 10.65 -11.21
CA CYS A 94 9.48 10.51 -12.34
C CYS A 94 9.91 9.43 -13.34
N ARG A 95 11.19 9.06 -13.36
CA ARG A 95 11.73 7.98 -14.22
C ARG A 95 11.54 6.61 -13.60
N ILE A 96 11.74 6.51 -12.28
CA ILE A 96 11.66 5.23 -11.57
C ILE A 96 10.22 4.78 -11.27
N TYR A 97 9.25 5.69 -11.19
CA TYR A 97 7.86 5.34 -10.86
C TYR A 97 7.25 4.38 -11.89
N PRO A 98 6.58 3.29 -11.48
CA PRO A 98 6.11 2.95 -10.12
C PRO A 98 7.04 2.04 -9.32
N PHE A 99 8.27 1.80 -9.78
CA PHE A 99 9.22 1.01 -9.03
C PHE A 99 9.73 1.77 -7.80
N THR A 100 10.04 1.02 -6.74
CA THR A 100 10.86 1.48 -5.61
C THR A 100 12.13 0.67 -5.57
N LEU A 101 13.22 1.27 -5.08
CA LEU A 101 14.53 0.65 -4.98
C LEU A 101 14.98 0.71 -3.52
N GLU A 102 15.31 -0.45 -2.95
CA GLU A 102 15.85 -0.56 -1.59
C GLU A 102 17.10 -1.43 -1.61
N ARG A 103 18.14 -1.02 -0.88
CA ARG A 103 19.35 -1.84 -0.77
C ARG A 103 19.12 -3.06 0.11
N GLU A 104 19.64 -4.18 -0.35
CA GLU A 104 19.68 -5.42 0.40
C GLU A 104 21.04 -6.09 0.24
N GLY A 105 21.91 -5.93 1.24
CA GLY A 105 23.30 -6.39 1.17
C GLY A 105 24.01 -5.86 -0.07
N ASP A 106 24.48 -6.77 -0.91
CA ASP A 106 25.16 -6.47 -2.18
C ASP A 106 24.22 -6.45 -3.38
N ALA A 107 22.91 -6.31 -3.16
CA ALA A 107 21.89 -6.20 -4.21
C ALA A 107 20.93 -5.04 -3.95
N ILE A 108 20.09 -4.76 -4.94
CA ILE A 108 19.01 -3.78 -4.88
C ILE A 108 17.71 -4.53 -5.13
N ARG A 109 16.81 -4.53 -4.16
CA ARG A 109 15.48 -5.06 -4.35
C ARG A 109 14.60 -3.99 -4.98
N SER A 110 13.99 -4.33 -6.11
CA SER A 110 12.98 -3.50 -6.74
C SER A 110 11.58 -4.01 -6.39
N ALA A 111 10.79 -3.15 -5.76
CA ALA A 111 9.36 -3.39 -5.55
C ALA A 111 8.54 -2.56 -6.54
N ILE A 112 7.24 -2.83 -6.61
CA ILE A 112 6.31 -2.06 -7.43
C ILE A 112 5.17 -1.48 -6.58
N ARG A 113 4.75 -0.25 -6.89
CA ARG A 113 3.68 0.45 -6.18
C ARG A 113 2.33 0.15 -6.83
N PHE A 114 1.37 -0.26 -6.00
CA PHE A 114 0.00 -0.52 -6.41
C PHE A 114 -0.87 0.76 -6.40
N ASP A 115 -0.27 1.92 -6.13
CA ASP A 115 -0.90 3.23 -6.38
C ASP A 115 -0.90 3.67 -7.86
N CYS A 116 -0.31 2.86 -8.74
CA CYS A 116 -0.35 3.03 -10.19
C CYS A 116 -1.53 2.24 -10.81
N PRO A 117 -2.40 2.85 -11.62
CA PRO A 117 -3.51 2.16 -12.27
C PRO A 117 -3.06 0.94 -13.10
N SER A 118 -2.02 1.09 -13.92
CA SER A 118 -1.52 0.00 -14.77
C SER A 118 -0.94 -1.18 -13.98
N VAL A 119 -0.51 -0.96 -12.73
CA VAL A 119 -0.09 -2.05 -11.83
C VAL A 119 -1.31 -2.80 -11.31
N THR A 120 -2.37 -2.09 -10.94
CA THR A 120 -3.61 -2.73 -10.46
C THR A 120 -4.27 -3.59 -11.54
N THR A 121 -4.22 -3.17 -12.81
CA THR A 121 -4.73 -3.94 -13.95
C THR A 121 -3.73 -4.99 -14.47
N SER A 122 -2.47 -4.97 -14.01
CA SER A 122 -1.39 -5.82 -14.51
C SER A 122 -1.24 -5.76 -16.04
N ASP A 123 -1.16 -4.54 -16.57
CA ASP A 123 -1.10 -4.29 -18.01
C ASP A 123 0.30 -3.84 -18.44
N GLY A 124 0.84 -4.44 -19.51
CA GLY A 124 2.11 -4.08 -20.10
C GLY A 124 3.12 -5.22 -20.19
N LYS A 125 4.39 -4.93 -19.90
CA LYS A 125 5.47 -5.93 -19.98
C LYS A 125 5.68 -6.61 -18.62
N PRO A 126 6.15 -7.88 -18.58
CA PRO A 126 6.54 -8.53 -17.33
C PRO A 126 7.61 -7.74 -16.58
N LEU A 127 7.53 -7.65 -15.24
CA LEU A 127 8.50 -6.88 -14.44
C LEU A 127 9.97 -7.21 -14.71
N PRO A 128 10.38 -8.48 -14.93
CA PRO A 128 11.77 -8.81 -15.25
C PRO A 128 12.34 -8.11 -16.50
N ALA A 129 11.48 -7.66 -17.43
CA ALA A 129 11.90 -6.91 -18.62
C ALA A 129 12.56 -5.56 -18.28
N TYR A 130 12.28 -5.00 -17.10
CA TYR A 130 12.81 -3.72 -16.63
C TYR A 130 14.16 -3.82 -15.92
N ARG A 131 14.72 -5.04 -15.75
CA ARG A 131 15.95 -5.25 -14.96
C ARG A 131 17.11 -4.35 -15.38
N ARG A 132 17.37 -4.23 -16.69
CA ARG A 132 18.47 -3.42 -17.21
C ARG A 132 18.25 -1.93 -16.93
N GLU A 133 17.05 -1.43 -17.20
CA GLU A 133 16.67 -0.04 -16.94
C GLU A 133 16.82 0.32 -15.45
N LEU A 134 16.35 -0.56 -14.56
CA LEU A 134 16.47 -0.37 -13.11
C LEU A 134 17.93 -0.43 -12.63
N GLN A 135 18.77 -1.28 -13.23
CA GLN A 135 20.21 -1.34 -12.94
C GLN A 135 20.91 -0.04 -13.34
N ASP A 136 20.55 0.53 -14.50
CA ASP A 136 21.14 1.78 -14.97
C ASP A 136 20.66 2.97 -14.10
N LEU A 137 19.38 3.03 -13.73
CA LEU A 137 18.85 4.04 -12.79
C LEU A 137 19.49 3.96 -11.40
N THR A 138 19.75 2.76 -10.88
CA THR A 138 20.42 2.56 -9.59
C THR A 138 21.81 3.18 -9.55
N HIS A 139 22.56 3.09 -10.65
CA HIS A 139 23.92 3.62 -10.74
C HIS A 139 23.97 5.13 -10.50
N GLU A 140 22.95 5.86 -10.96
CA GLU A 140 22.84 7.31 -10.71
C GLU A 140 22.67 7.63 -9.22
N ILE A 141 21.97 6.80 -8.45
CA ILE A 141 21.63 7.08 -7.05
C ILE A 141 22.76 6.70 -6.11
N VAL A 142 23.43 5.56 -6.33
CA VAL A 142 24.55 5.12 -5.48
C VAL A 142 25.67 6.17 -5.47
N GLY A 143 25.86 6.88 -6.59
CA GLY A 143 26.78 8.03 -6.66
C GLY A 143 26.25 9.30 -5.98
N ALA A 144 24.94 9.56 -6.05
CA ALA A 144 24.33 10.81 -5.59
C ALA A 144 23.89 10.84 -4.11
N ALA A 145 23.62 9.67 -3.50
CA ALA A 145 23.13 9.58 -2.12
C ALA A 145 23.66 8.32 -1.38
N PRO A 146 24.96 8.21 -1.08
CA PRO A 146 25.56 7.02 -0.47
C PRO A 146 24.91 6.59 0.85
N SER A 147 24.45 7.56 1.66
CA SER A 147 23.78 7.31 2.95
C SER A 147 22.36 6.73 2.81
N MET A 148 21.68 6.90 1.66
CA MET A 148 20.44 6.17 1.39
C MET A 148 20.70 4.67 1.21
N PHE A 149 21.94 4.25 1.00
CA PHE A 149 22.31 2.87 0.68
C PHE A 149 23.28 2.28 1.71
N SER A 150 23.38 2.80 2.96
CA SER A 150 24.22 2.18 4.00
C SER A 150 23.65 0.82 4.42
N SER A 151 24.39 -0.26 4.20
CA SER A 151 23.99 -1.66 4.39
C SER A 151 24.55 -2.25 5.69
N ASP A 152 23.99 -1.87 6.85
CA ASP A 152 24.53 -2.36 8.14
C ASP A 152 23.61 -3.31 8.89
N ASN A 153 22.59 -3.89 8.24
CA ASN A 153 21.73 -4.85 8.92
C ASN A 153 21.93 -6.26 8.39
N ALA A 154 22.99 -6.92 8.90
CA ALA A 154 23.13 -8.38 8.89
C ALA A 154 21.91 -9.09 9.54
N THR A 155 21.12 -8.35 10.33
CA THR A 155 19.92 -8.86 11.01
C THR A 155 18.71 -7.95 10.80
N ILE A 156 17.54 -8.56 10.67
CA ILE A 156 16.24 -7.95 10.43
C ILE A 156 15.38 -8.16 11.66
N ALA A 157 14.73 -7.11 12.16
CA ALA A 157 13.79 -7.24 13.27
C ALA A 157 12.55 -8.03 12.81
N PHE A 158 12.37 -9.25 13.33
CA PHE A 158 11.19 -10.05 13.07
C PHE A 158 10.04 -9.63 13.98
N SER A 159 10.33 -9.46 15.27
CA SER A 159 9.44 -8.90 16.29
C SER A 159 10.20 -7.86 17.12
N ASP A 160 9.55 -7.30 18.15
CA ASP A 160 10.21 -6.36 19.07
C ASP A 160 11.37 -7.00 19.84
N ASN A 161 11.33 -8.31 20.06
CA ASN A 161 12.28 -9.04 20.89
C ASN A 161 13.07 -10.11 20.11
N LEU A 162 12.96 -10.16 18.79
CA LEU A 162 13.65 -11.15 17.96
C LEU A 162 14.16 -10.53 16.65
N LYS A 163 15.44 -10.74 16.38
CA LYS A 163 16.08 -10.42 15.09
C LYS A 163 16.51 -11.72 14.41
N ILE A 164 16.41 -11.76 13.10
CA ILE A 164 16.77 -12.91 12.26
C ILE A 164 17.65 -12.47 11.10
N ASP A 165 18.42 -13.38 10.52
CA ASP A 165 19.16 -13.09 9.29
C ASP A 165 18.25 -13.09 8.05
N ALA A 166 18.77 -12.60 6.92
CA ALA A 166 18.02 -12.50 5.67
C ALA A 166 17.61 -13.86 5.08
N ALA A 167 18.45 -14.90 5.22
CA ALA A 167 18.15 -16.23 4.67
C ALA A 167 17.01 -16.91 5.44
N THR A 168 16.98 -16.74 6.77
CA THR A 168 15.87 -17.15 7.62
C THR A 168 14.58 -16.43 7.22
N LEU A 169 14.64 -15.11 7.00
CA LEU A 169 13.47 -14.37 6.53
C LEU A 169 12.99 -14.86 5.16
N ASP A 170 13.90 -15.16 4.23
CA ASP A 170 13.54 -15.68 2.90
C ASP A 170 12.87 -17.06 2.99
N ARG A 171 13.29 -17.93 3.91
CA ARG A 171 12.60 -19.21 4.20
C ARG A 171 11.17 -18.97 4.66
N ILE A 172 10.96 -18.02 5.58
CA ILE A 172 9.63 -17.68 6.11
C ILE A 172 8.75 -17.07 5.01
N ILE A 173 9.27 -16.08 4.28
CA ILE A 173 8.57 -15.44 3.15
C ILE A 173 8.18 -16.49 2.11
N GLY A 174 9.08 -17.42 1.77
CA GLY A 174 8.79 -18.48 0.80
C GLY A 174 7.65 -19.41 1.23
N ARG A 175 7.42 -19.60 2.54
CA ARG A 175 6.26 -20.35 3.04
C ARG A 175 4.97 -19.54 2.91
N LEU A 176 5.00 -18.27 3.31
CA LEU A 176 3.85 -17.37 3.18
C LEU A 176 3.46 -17.14 1.72
N ASP A 177 4.46 -16.98 0.84
CA ASP A 177 4.28 -16.78 -0.60
C ASP A 177 3.57 -17.98 -1.24
N LYS A 178 4.04 -19.21 -0.95
CA LYS A 178 3.38 -20.44 -1.41
C LYS A 178 1.93 -20.55 -0.94
N TRP A 179 1.67 -20.19 0.32
CA TRP A 179 0.31 -20.21 0.88
C TRP A 179 -0.61 -19.20 0.18
N ILE A 180 -0.14 -17.97 0.00
CA ILE A 180 -0.91 -16.89 -0.65
C ILE A 180 -1.07 -17.17 -2.14
N ALA A 181 -0.13 -17.84 -2.80
CA ALA A 181 -0.21 -18.15 -4.22
C ALA A 181 -1.13 -19.35 -4.56
N ASP A 182 -1.58 -20.13 -3.56
CA ASP A 182 -2.40 -21.34 -3.80
C ASP A 182 -3.85 -21.02 -4.18
N THR A 183 -4.07 -20.75 -5.46
CA THR A 183 -5.38 -20.39 -6.03
C THR A 183 -6.40 -21.52 -6.06
N ARG A 184 -6.01 -22.75 -5.71
CA ARG A 184 -6.97 -23.83 -5.45
C ARG A 184 -7.81 -23.54 -4.21
N ARG A 185 -7.34 -22.64 -3.34
CA ARG A 185 -8.03 -22.16 -2.14
C ARG A 185 -8.69 -20.80 -2.40
N PRO A 186 -9.95 -20.61 -1.97
CA PRO A 186 -10.60 -19.31 -1.93
C PRO A 186 -9.74 -18.25 -1.24
N PHE A 187 -9.76 -17.02 -1.76
CA PHE A 187 -8.95 -15.92 -1.21
C PHE A 187 -9.17 -15.68 0.29
N ASN A 188 -10.41 -15.80 0.77
CA ASN A 188 -10.76 -15.66 2.18
C ASN A 188 -10.09 -16.71 3.06
N GLU A 189 -9.94 -17.95 2.60
CA GLU A 189 -9.20 -18.98 3.35
C GLU A 189 -7.70 -18.67 3.40
N ARG A 190 -7.12 -18.22 2.29
CA ARG A 190 -5.71 -17.82 2.26
C ARG A 190 -5.43 -16.66 3.21
N VAL A 191 -6.29 -15.65 3.24
CA VAL A 191 -6.16 -14.52 4.18
C VAL A 191 -6.42 -14.96 5.62
N ARG A 192 -7.38 -15.85 5.88
CA ARG A 192 -7.64 -16.41 7.22
C ARG A 192 -6.42 -17.17 7.72
N GLY A 193 -5.85 -18.06 6.92
CA GLY A 193 -4.63 -18.77 7.31
C GLY A 193 -3.44 -17.83 7.57
N LEU A 194 -3.27 -16.77 6.77
CA LEU A 194 -2.24 -15.76 7.03
C LEU A 194 -2.49 -15.03 8.36
N LEU A 195 -3.74 -14.65 8.63
CA LEU A 195 -4.13 -14.03 9.89
C LEU A 195 -3.88 -14.96 11.08
N ASP A 196 -4.21 -16.24 10.96
CA ASP A 196 -4.07 -17.22 12.04
C ASP A 196 -2.60 -17.39 12.41
N ILE A 197 -1.68 -17.59 11.46
CA ILE A 197 -0.24 -17.62 11.76
C ILE A 197 0.21 -16.34 12.45
N VAL A 198 -0.15 -15.19 11.90
CA VAL A 198 0.32 -13.89 12.43
C VAL A 198 -0.18 -13.71 13.86
N SER A 199 -1.42 -14.12 14.14
CA SER A 199 -2.01 -14.10 15.48
C SER A 199 -1.29 -15.09 16.42
N THR A 200 -1.08 -16.33 16.00
CA THR A 200 -0.31 -17.33 16.77
C THR A 200 1.09 -16.82 17.10
N LEU A 201 1.80 -16.24 16.12
CA LEU A 201 3.14 -15.69 16.34
C LEU A 201 3.14 -14.45 17.25
N ASN A 202 2.05 -13.67 17.30
CA ASN A 202 1.91 -12.55 18.24
C ASN A 202 1.75 -13.05 19.69
N ASP A 203 1.10 -14.19 19.88
CA ASP A 203 0.80 -14.75 21.21
C ASP A 203 1.94 -15.61 21.77
N VAL A 204 2.82 -16.12 20.91
CA VAL A 204 4.02 -16.86 21.31
C VAL A 204 5.09 -15.91 21.87
N ASN A 205 5.76 -16.33 22.95
CA ASN A 205 6.97 -15.65 23.42
C ASN A 205 8.17 -15.95 22.51
N LEU A 206 8.31 -15.15 21.45
CA LEU A 206 9.37 -15.28 20.44
C LEU A 206 10.78 -15.02 20.98
N SER A 207 10.97 -14.48 22.18
CA SER A 207 12.30 -14.24 22.75
C SER A 207 13.08 -15.54 23.05
N ARG A 208 12.40 -16.69 23.01
CA ARG A 208 12.98 -18.02 23.23
C ARG A 208 13.41 -18.73 21.94
N PHE A 209 13.20 -18.10 20.79
CA PHE A 209 13.49 -18.66 19.48
C PHE A 209 14.75 -18.04 18.88
N ASP A 210 15.52 -18.86 18.16
CA ASP A 210 16.47 -18.37 17.16
C ASP A 210 15.82 -18.37 15.77
N GLY A 211 16.55 -17.90 14.76
CA GLY A 211 16.04 -17.84 13.39
C GLY A 211 15.63 -19.21 12.82
N ALA A 212 16.44 -20.25 13.04
CA ALA A 212 16.17 -21.58 12.51
C ALA A 212 14.90 -22.18 13.12
N ARG A 213 14.78 -22.16 14.46
CA ARG A 213 13.60 -22.65 15.19
C ARG A 213 12.35 -21.88 14.83
N LEU A 214 12.45 -20.57 14.60
CA LEU A 214 11.32 -19.78 14.12
C LEU A 214 10.87 -20.24 12.73
N ALA A 215 11.80 -20.42 11.79
CA ALA A 215 11.46 -20.86 10.45
C ALA A 215 10.81 -22.26 10.46
N ASP A 216 11.27 -23.14 11.35
CA ASP A 216 10.71 -24.48 11.51
C ASP A 216 9.30 -24.43 12.14
N LEU A 217 9.10 -23.57 13.14
CA LEU A 217 7.76 -23.30 13.72
C LEU A 217 6.79 -22.80 12.65
N VAL A 218 7.17 -21.79 11.86
CA VAL A 218 6.33 -21.27 10.77
C VAL A 218 6.04 -22.35 9.74
N GLY A 219 7.02 -23.18 9.41
CA GLY A 219 6.83 -24.33 8.52
C GLY A 219 5.76 -25.29 9.06
N MET A 220 5.90 -25.70 10.33
CA MET A 220 4.95 -26.60 10.99
C MET A 220 3.54 -26.02 11.04
N LEU A 221 3.39 -24.76 11.45
CA LEU A 221 2.09 -24.08 11.49
C LEU A 221 1.44 -23.97 10.09
N MET A 222 2.26 -23.79 9.04
CA MET A 222 1.75 -23.71 7.67
C MET A 222 1.36 -25.05 7.09
N ASP A 223 2.12 -26.10 7.41
CA ASP A 223 1.84 -27.45 6.94
C ASP A 223 0.55 -28.00 7.60
N ASP A 224 0.26 -27.61 8.85
CA ASP A 224 -0.97 -27.97 9.58
C ASP A 224 -2.20 -27.07 9.28
N MET A 225 -1.97 -25.90 8.68
CA MET A 225 -3.00 -24.89 8.43
C MET A 225 -4.24 -25.42 7.66
N PRO A 226 -4.12 -26.28 6.63
CA PRO A 226 -5.28 -26.83 5.95
C PRO A 226 -6.27 -27.52 6.91
N ALA A 227 -5.78 -28.41 7.77
CA ALA A 227 -6.63 -29.14 8.73
C ALA A 227 -7.27 -28.18 9.73
N THR A 228 -6.49 -27.21 10.23
CA THR A 228 -6.99 -26.16 11.15
C THR A 228 -8.14 -25.36 10.55
N LEU A 229 -8.09 -25.05 9.25
CA LEU A 229 -9.14 -24.27 8.57
C LEU A 229 -10.40 -25.09 8.28
N ASP A 230 -10.24 -26.39 8.01
CA ASP A 230 -11.35 -27.32 7.75
C ASP A 230 -12.14 -27.59 9.06
N GLU A 231 -11.45 -27.71 10.20
CA GLU A 231 -12.07 -27.87 11.52
C GLU A 231 -12.75 -26.58 12.01
N ASN A 232 -12.17 -25.40 11.73
CA ASN A 232 -12.70 -24.10 12.14
C ASN A 232 -13.67 -23.50 11.10
N THR A 233 -14.88 -24.06 11.05
CA THR A 233 -16.03 -23.49 10.31
C THR A 233 -16.87 -22.52 11.15
N GLU A 234 -16.42 -22.16 12.36
CA GLU A 234 -17.15 -21.27 13.25
C GLU A 234 -17.50 -19.92 12.59
N THR A 235 -18.73 -19.48 12.83
CA THR A 235 -19.22 -18.16 12.41
C THR A 235 -18.40 -17.07 13.08
N VAL A 236 -17.65 -16.30 12.28
CA VAL A 236 -16.87 -15.16 12.79
C VAL A 236 -17.84 -14.09 13.32
N PRO A 237 -17.74 -13.69 14.61
CA PRO A 237 -18.64 -12.69 15.19
C PRO A 237 -18.43 -11.31 14.58
N ASP A 238 -19.45 -10.45 14.68
CA ASP A 238 -19.33 -9.08 14.20
C ASP A 238 -18.24 -8.27 14.94
N PRO A 239 -17.58 -7.31 14.26
CA PRO A 239 -16.61 -6.43 14.90
C PRO A 239 -17.22 -5.62 16.04
N THR A 240 -16.47 -5.44 17.12
CA THR A 240 -16.92 -4.60 18.23
C THR A 240 -17.00 -3.11 17.81
N PRO A 241 -17.81 -2.27 18.50
CA PRO A 241 -17.84 -0.84 18.21
C PRO A 241 -16.47 -0.17 18.27
N ARG A 242 -15.59 -0.63 19.18
CA ARG A 242 -14.22 -0.13 19.28
C ARG A 242 -13.36 -0.53 18.08
N GLN A 243 -13.48 -1.77 17.60
CA GLN A 243 -12.77 -2.23 16.39
C GLN A 243 -13.22 -1.42 15.15
N LEU A 244 -14.53 -1.16 15.01
CA LEU A 244 -15.06 -0.32 13.93
C LEU A 244 -14.52 1.12 13.99
N LYS A 245 -14.47 1.72 15.19
CA LYS A 245 -13.86 3.05 15.39
C LYS A 245 -12.40 3.08 14.96
N LEU A 246 -11.63 2.05 15.34
CA LEU A 246 -10.22 1.96 14.99
C LEU A 246 -10.00 1.69 13.50
N LEU A 247 -10.84 0.88 12.86
CA LEU A 247 -10.82 0.73 11.39
C LEU A 247 -11.04 2.07 10.70
N ARG A 248 -12.07 2.83 11.10
CA ARG A 248 -12.34 4.16 10.52
C ARG A 248 -11.19 5.15 10.75
N GLN A 249 -10.52 5.08 11.90
CA GLN A 249 -9.30 5.86 12.13
C GLN A 249 -8.11 5.40 11.28
N ALA A 250 -8.00 4.11 10.97
CA ALA A 250 -7.04 3.62 10.00
C ALA A 250 -7.37 4.15 8.60
N ALA A 251 -8.62 4.04 8.16
CA ALA A 251 -9.08 4.60 6.89
C ALA A 251 -8.82 6.11 6.79
N PHE A 252 -9.08 6.86 7.86
CA PHE A 252 -8.71 8.28 7.94
C PHE A 252 -7.21 8.50 7.73
N ALA A 253 -6.35 7.73 8.41
CA ALA A 253 -4.89 7.86 8.26
C ALA A 253 -4.39 7.48 6.85
N HIS A 254 -5.09 6.59 6.14
CA HIS A 254 -4.81 6.28 4.73
C HIS A 254 -5.38 7.35 3.77
N GLY A 255 -6.52 7.98 4.08
CA GLY A 255 -7.19 8.92 3.17
C GLY A 255 -6.89 10.40 3.41
N ALA A 256 -6.36 10.79 4.57
CA ALA A 256 -6.15 12.20 4.94
C ALA A 256 -4.87 12.80 4.33
N TYR A 257 -4.68 12.62 3.01
CA TYR A 257 -3.56 13.24 2.32
C TYR A 257 -3.67 14.76 2.36
N VAL A 258 -2.53 15.42 2.55
CA VAL A 258 -2.42 16.86 2.35
C VAL A 258 -2.30 17.11 0.85
N ARG A 259 -3.24 17.85 0.24
CA ARG A 259 -3.08 18.29 -1.15
C ARG A 259 -1.90 19.25 -1.27
N PHE A 260 -1.30 19.34 -2.44
CA PHE A 260 -0.16 20.26 -2.66
C PHE A 260 -0.50 21.70 -2.28
N GLU A 261 -1.70 22.18 -2.64
CA GLU A 261 -2.22 23.49 -2.26
C GLU A 261 -2.34 23.67 -0.74
N GLU A 262 -2.89 22.67 -0.05
CA GLU A 262 -3.03 22.68 1.41
C GLU A 262 -1.65 22.70 2.09
N ALA A 263 -0.67 21.99 1.52
CA ALA A 263 0.68 21.94 2.02
C ALA A 263 1.43 23.29 1.87
N ARG A 264 0.99 24.14 0.93
CA ARG A 264 1.57 25.48 0.67
C ARG A 264 0.99 26.59 1.54
N GLN A 265 0.00 26.31 2.39
CA GLN A 265 -0.67 27.33 3.18
C GLN A 265 0.22 27.91 4.29
N GLY A 266 0.11 29.22 4.53
CA GLY A 266 0.80 29.90 5.64
C GLY A 266 0.28 29.47 7.03
N LEU A 267 0.82 30.08 8.09
CA LEU A 267 0.56 29.68 9.48
C LEU A 267 -0.93 29.58 9.84
N LEU A 268 -1.74 30.58 9.44
CA LEU A 268 -3.18 30.59 9.68
C LEU A 268 -3.93 29.48 8.93
N GLY A 269 -3.53 29.19 7.68
CA GLY A 269 -4.11 28.10 6.90
C GLY A 269 -3.75 26.73 7.49
N SER A 270 -2.51 26.56 7.96
CA SER A 270 -2.07 25.36 8.70
C SER A 270 -2.90 25.11 9.96
N ILE A 271 -3.27 26.15 10.70
CA ILE A 271 -4.14 26.03 11.89
C ILE A 271 -5.56 25.60 11.48
N ARG A 272 -6.15 26.25 10.48
CA ARG A 272 -7.48 25.88 9.94
C ARG A 272 -7.50 24.44 9.43
N PHE A 273 -6.46 24.02 8.72
CA PHE A 273 -6.28 22.66 8.25
C PHE A 273 -6.27 21.66 9.41
N ARG A 274 -5.50 21.93 10.49
CA ARG A 274 -5.49 21.07 11.68
C ARG A 274 -6.86 20.94 12.33
N PHE A 275 -7.59 22.05 12.49
CA PHE A 275 -8.96 22.00 13.03
C PHE A 275 -9.91 21.20 12.11
N ARG A 276 -9.80 21.36 10.79
CA ARG A 276 -10.54 20.55 9.82
C ARG A 276 -10.21 19.06 9.96
N GLN A 277 -8.94 18.70 10.05
CA GLN A 277 -8.50 17.31 10.25
C GLN A 277 -9.00 16.73 11.58
N LEU A 278 -9.00 17.51 12.67
CA LEU A 278 -9.58 17.09 13.95
C LEU A 278 -11.08 16.85 13.86
N ARG A 279 -11.81 17.73 13.16
CA ARG A 279 -13.26 17.55 12.91
C ARG A 279 -13.53 16.28 12.10
N ILE A 280 -12.78 16.07 11.01
CA ILE A 280 -12.91 14.87 10.18
C ILE A 280 -12.57 13.62 11.00
N ALA A 281 -11.49 13.64 11.78
CA ALA A 281 -11.13 12.53 12.65
C ALA A 281 -12.25 12.19 13.64
N ARG A 282 -12.95 13.20 14.18
CA ARG A 282 -14.12 13.00 15.04
C ARG A 282 -15.32 12.41 14.30
N MET A 283 -15.65 12.91 13.11
CA MET A 283 -16.68 12.32 12.25
C MET A 283 -16.37 10.85 11.94
N MET A 284 -15.11 10.54 11.65
CA MET A 284 -14.64 9.17 11.43
C MET A 284 -14.70 8.31 12.71
N LEU A 285 -14.59 8.88 13.91
CA LEU A 285 -14.81 8.17 15.18
C LEU A 285 -16.28 7.93 15.50
N ASP A 286 -17.15 8.86 15.15
CA ASP A 286 -18.60 8.72 15.35
C ASP A 286 -19.13 7.68 14.35
N GLY A 287 -18.84 7.88 13.06
CA GLY A 287 -19.15 6.95 11.97
C GLY A 287 -20.63 6.80 11.71
N THR A 288 -21.35 7.92 11.80
CA THR A 288 -22.77 8.03 11.48
C THR A 288 -22.98 9.27 10.62
N GLY A 289 -23.99 9.23 9.75
CA GLY A 289 -24.33 10.36 8.89
C GLY A 289 -23.32 10.61 7.76
N PRO A 290 -23.19 11.87 7.28
CA PRO A 290 -22.41 12.18 6.08
C PRO A 290 -20.93 11.84 6.19
N LEU A 291 -20.38 11.31 5.10
CA LEU A 291 -18.95 11.00 5.00
C LEU A 291 -18.15 12.29 4.86
N PRO A 292 -17.01 12.39 5.56
CA PRO A 292 -16.09 13.49 5.33
C PRO A 292 -15.32 13.30 4.00
N PRO A 293 -14.93 14.41 3.35
CA PRO A 293 -14.07 14.38 2.16
C PRO A 293 -12.64 13.98 2.55
N ILE A 294 -12.38 12.67 2.57
CA ILE A 294 -11.05 12.05 2.65
C ILE A 294 -10.70 11.46 1.28
N ALA A 295 -9.42 11.22 1.02
CA ALA A 295 -8.88 10.70 -0.24
C ALA A 295 -9.13 11.59 -1.47
N CYS A 296 -9.28 12.90 -1.25
CA CYS A 296 -9.41 13.94 -2.28
C CYS A 296 -10.70 13.91 -3.12
N ASP A 297 -11.74 13.19 -2.71
CA ASP A 297 -13.05 13.23 -3.37
C ASP A 297 -14.05 14.02 -2.52
N ASP A 298 -14.80 14.92 -3.16
CA ASP A 298 -16.06 15.41 -2.60
C ASP A 298 -17.09 14.29 -2.76
N ILE A 299 -17.68 13.86 -1.64
CA ILE A 299 -18.54 12.67 -1.60
C ILE A 299 -19.87 13.00 -0.97
N GLU A 300 -20.92 12.62 -1.70
CA GLU A 300 -22.30 12.65 -1.24
C GLU A 300 -22.75 11.24 -0.86
N ALA A 301 -22.22 10.73 0.26
CA ALA A 301 -22.63 9.44 0.81
C ALA A 301 -22.53 9.44 2.35
N THR A 302 -23.14 8.44 3.00
CA THR A 302 -23.16 8.28 4.45
C THR A 302 -22.45 7.01 4.92
N PHE A 303 -22.12 6.94 6.21
CA PHE A 303 -21.54 5.72 6.80
C PHE A 303 -22.50 4.52 6.72
N GLU A 304 -23.80 4.76 6.79
CA GLU A 304 -24.83 3.73 6.70
C GLU A 304 -24.88 3.13 5.28
N GLN A 305 -24.74 3.97 4.24
CA GLN A 305 -24.66 3.50 2.86
C GLN A 305 -23.44 2.61 2.64
N ILE A 306 -22.25 2.96 3.19
CA ILE A 306 -21.06 2.09 3.14
C ILE A 306 -21.36 0.72 3.74
N ALA A 307 -22.04 0.68 4.89
CA ALA A 307 -22.33 -0.56 5.59
C ALA A 307 -23.33 -1.47 4.85
N ALA A 308 -24.14 -0.90 3.96
CA ALA A 308 -25.15 -1.59 3.18
C ALA A 308 -24.64 -2.13 1.82
N ILE A 309 -23.45 -1.73 1.36
CA ILE A 309 -22.91 -2.16 0.07
C ILE A 309 -22.73 -3.69 0.01
N GLN A 310 -23.36 -4.29 -0.99
CA GLN A 310 -23.26 -5.70 -1.34
C GLN A 310 -21.88 -6.05 -1.91
N PRO A 311 -21.39 -7.28 -1.69
CA PRO A 311 -20.11 -7.74 -2.21
C PRO A 311 -20.10 -7.85 -3.74
N LEU A 312 -18.90 -8.06 -4.29
CA LEU A 312 -18.66 -8.27 -5.72
C LEU A 312 -19.49 -9.43 -6.28
N THR A 313 -19.74 -9.39 -7.59
CA THR A 313 -20.20 -10.57 -8.33
C THR A 313 -19.13 -11.68 -8.33
N PRO A 314 -19.47 -12.97 -8.54
CA PRO A 314 -18.47 -14.04 -8.56
C PRO A 314 -17.34 -13.81 -9.59
N ALA A 315 -17.66 -13.27 -10.77
CA ALA A 315 -16.67 -12.97 -11.80
C ALA A 315 -15.70 -11.86 -11.34
N GLU A 316 -16.22 -10.75 -10.84
CA GLU A 316 -15.37 -9.65 -10.34
C GLU A 316 -14.63 -10.04 -9.05
N ALA A 317 -15.18 -10.96 -8.25
CA ALA A 317 -14.49 -11.51 -7.09
C ALA A 317 -13.23 -12.29 -7.50
N GLN A 318 -13.23 -12.97 -8.64
CA GLN A 318 -12.05 -13.64 -9.18
C GLN A 318 -10.98 -12.65 -9.66
N GLU A 319 -11.39 -11.53 -10.27
CA GLU A 319 -10.47 -10.44 -10.62
C GLU A 319 -9.90 -9.74 -9.38
N ALA A 320 -10.73 -9.51 -8.37
CA ALA A 320 -10.31 -8.93 -7.10
C ALA A 320 -9.35 -9.86 -6.35
N ASP A 321 -9.56 -11.17 -6.43
CA ASP A 321 -8.64 -12.18 -5.88
C ASP A 321 -7.25 -12.01 -6.49
N ASP A 322 -7.17 -12.01 -7.83
CA ASP A 322 -5.90 -11.84 -8.52
C ASP A 322 -5.18 -10.55 -8.11
N LEU A 323 -5.90 -9.41 -8.11
CA LEU A 323 -5.36 -8.13 -7.67
C LEU A 323 -4.86 -8.16 -6.23
N LEU A 324 -5.68 -8.63 -5.28
CA LEU A 324 -5.33 -8.64 -3.86
C LEU A 324 -4.21 -9.64 -3.56
N THR A 325 -4.16 -10.76 -4.28
CA THR A 325 -3.07 -11.73 -4.21
C THR A 325 -1.76 -11.10 -4.66
N ARG A 326 -1.74 -10.45 -5.83
CA ARG A 326 -0.57 -9.70 -6.33
C ARG A 326 -0.17 -8.58 -5.37
N TYR A 327 -1.14 -7.86 -4.79
CA TYR A 327 -0.87 -6.82 -3.80
C TYR A 327 -0.20 -7.40 -2.55
N LEU A 328 -0.74 -8.48 -1.97
CA LEU A 328 -0.16 -9.11 -0.78
C LEU A 328 1.25 -9.66 -1.03
N MET A 329 1.43 -10.44 -2.10
CA MET A 329 2.75 -10.93 -2.51
C MET A 329 3.71 -9.77 -2.79
N GLY A 330 3.24 -8.72 -3.47
CA GLY A 330 4.02 -7.53 -3.75
C GLY A 330 4.45 -6.77 -2.50
N ARG A 331 3.70 -6.83 -1.39
CA ARG A 331 4.10 -6.22 -0.11
C ARG A 331 4.97 -7.15 0.73
N ILE A 332 4.76 -8.46 0.69
CA ILE A 332 5.50 -9.46 1.49
C ILE A 332 6.83 -9.82 0.82
N THR A 333 6.78 -10.34 -0.41
CA THR A 333 7.94 -10.87 -1.15
C THR A 333 8.92 -9.75 -1.55
N ASN A 334 8.44 -8.52 -1.77
CA ASN A 334 9.31 -7.36 -1.97
C ASN A 334 9.78 -6.69 -0.67
N ARG A 335 9.39 -7.21 0.50
CA ARG A 335 9.70 -6.61 1.80
C ARG A 335 9.23 -5.15 1.94
N GLY A 336 8.14 -4.80 1.24
CA GLY A 336 7.53 -3.46 1.26
C GLY A 336 6.53 -3.27 2.40
N GLY A 337 6.14 -4.34 3.09
CA GLY A 337 5.22 -4.33 4.23
C GLY A 337 5.89 -4.21 5.59
N PHE A 338 7.23 -4.20 5.67
CA PHE A 338 7.99 -4.17 6.93
C PHE A 338 9.39 -3.59 6.73
N GLY A 339 10.16 -3.46 7.81
CA GLY A 339 11.52 -2.97 7.78
C GLY A 339 11.60 -1.53 7.28
N ARG A 340 12.70 -1.17 6.62
CA ARG A 340 12.99 0.21 6.23
C ARG A 340 11.98 0.79 5.23
N GLN A 341 11.41 -0.04 4.36
CA GLN A 341 10.35 0.36 3.43
C GLN A 341 8.99 0.60 4.12
N TYR A 342 8.86 0.22 5.40
CA TYR A 342 7.65 0.38 6.19
C TYR A 342 7.96 0.88 7.60
N TYR A 343 8.41 2.14 7.68
CA TYR A 343 8.65 2.87 8.93
C TYR A 343 9.69 2.26 9.89
N GLY A 344 10.49 1.31 9.43
CA GLY A 344 11.42 0.55 10.28
C GLY A 344 10.74 -0.46 11.19
N TRP A 345 9.48 -0.83 10.92
CA TRP A 345 8.73 -1.74 11.79
C TRP A 345 9.22 -3.19 11.67
N PRO A 346 9.17 -3.99 12.75
CA PRO A 346 9.45 -5.42 12.67
C PRO A 346 8.52 -6.15 11.69
N VAL A 347 8.99 -7.28 11.13
CA VAL A 347 8.24 -8.09 10.16
C VAL A 347 6.82 -8.39 10.63
N LEU A 348 6.67 -8.91 11.86
CA LEU A 348 5.38 -9.29 12.41
C LEU A 348 4.43 -8.10 12.58
N ALA A 349 4.94 -6.94 13.02
CA ALA A 349 4.15 -5.72 13.11
C ALA A 349 3.71 -5.21 11.71
N GLY A 350 4.57 -5.35 10.71
CA GLY A 350 4.27 -5.04 9.32
C GLY A 350 3.20 -5.94 8.71
N LEU A 351 3.27 -7.26 8.96
CA LEU A 351 2.24 -8.22 8.52
C LEU A 351 0.87 -7.89 9.14
N ASN A 352 0.82 -7.59 10.43
CA ASN A 352 -0.42 -7.10 11.08
C ASN A 352 -0.95 -5.82 10.39
N ALA A 353 -0.08 -4.87 10.06
CA ALA A 353 -0.49 -3.64 9.39
C ALA A 353 -0.98 -3.88 7.95
N LEU A 354 -0.41 -4.86 7.25
CA LEU A 354 -0.87 -5.30 5.93
C LEU A 354 -2.27 -5.92 5.99
N LEU A 355 -2.55 -6.74 7.01
CA LEU A 355 -3.89 -7.30 7.25
C LEU A 355 -4.92 -6.22 7.59
N VAL A 356 -4.55 -5.23 8.42
CA VAL A 356 -5.39 -4.01 8.63
C VAL A 356 -5.65 -3.30 7.30
N SER A 357 -4.63 -3.18 6.46
CA SER A 357 -4.73 -2.50 5.16
C SER A 357 -5.75 -3.18 4.27
N LEU A 358 -5.86 -4.51 4.25
CA LEU A 358 -6.92 -5.22 3.51
C LEU A 358 -8.33 -4.82 3.97
N ALA A 359 -8.58 -4.73 5.27
CA ALA A 359 -9.87 -4.28 5.79
C ALA A 359 -10.15 -2.81 5.41
N VAL A 360 -9.11 -1.96 5.38
CA VAL A 360 -9.22 -0.57 4.95
C VAL A 360 -9.49 -0.47 3.43
N VAL A 361 -8.89 -1.32 2.59
CA VAL A 361 -9.24 -1.43 1.16
C VAL A 361 -10.72 -1.78 1.04
N GLY A 362 -11.18 -2.77 1.80
CA GLY A 362 -12.59 -3.16 1.86
C GLY A 362 -13.54 -2.03 2.21
N TRP A 363 -13.12 -1.14 3.13
CA TRP A 363 -13.88 0.04 3.51
C TRP A 363 -13.88 1.11 2.41
N PHE A 364 -12.72 1.42 1.80
CA PHE A 364 -12.62 2.40 0.73
C PHE A 364 -13.35 1.98 -0.55
N ALA A 365 -13.37 0.69 -0.87
CA ALA A 365 -14.10 0.18 -2.02
C ALA A 365 -15.62 0.41 -1.85
N ARG A 366 -16.15 0.12 -0.65
CA ARG A 366 -17.55 0.39 -0.32
C ARG A 366 -17.88 1.88 -0.30
N ARG A 367 -16.94 2.72 0.17
CA ARG A 367 -17.04 4.18 0.05
C ARG A 367 -17.16 4.62 -1.41
N ALA A 368 -16.32 4.08 -2.31
CA ALA A 368 -16.36 4.43 -3.72
C ALA A 368 -17.68 4.00 -4.38
N ALA A 369 -18.18 2.80 -4.07
CA ALA A 369 -19.48 2.34 -4.54
C ALA A 369 -20.63 3.22 -4.03
N ALA A 370 -20.64 3.54 -2.73
CA ALA A 370 -21.66 4.40 -2.12
C ALA A 370 -21.63 5.82 -2.71
N ALA A 371 -20.44 6.40 -2.92
CA ALA A 371 -20.28 7.71 -3.55
C ALA A 371 -20.78 7.73 -5.00
N ALA A 372 -20.74 6.60 -5.70
CA ALA A 372 -21.30 6.43 -7.04
C ALA A 372 -22.80 6.12 -7.03
N GLY A 373 -23.48 6.13 -5.88
CA GLY A 373 -24.90 5.80 -5.75
C GLY A 373 -25.22 4.32 -6.01
N ARG A 374 -24.21 3.45 -6.00
CA ARG A 374 -24.38 2.00 -6.20
C ARG A 374 -24.63 1.29 -4.88
N ASP A 375 -25.32 0.16 -4.94
CA ASP A 375 -25.57 -0.74 -3.81
C ASP A 375 -24.64 -1.96 -3.80
N ARG A 376 -23.78 -2.11 -4.82
CA ARG A 376 -22.86 -3.24 -5.00
C ARG A 376 -21.46 -2.77 -5.39
N LEU A 377 -20.45 -3.48 -4.88
CA LEU A 377 -19.05 -3.31 -5.29
C LEU A 377 -18.83 -3.70 -6.75
N SER A 378 -17.91 -2.98 -7.38
CA SER A 378 -17.29 -3.34 -8.66
C SER A 378 -15.79 -3.56 -8.50
N ILE A 379 -15.15 -4.21 -9.46
CA ILE A 379 -13.69 -4.35 -9.46
C ILE A 379 -12.96 -2.99 -9.48
N GLU A 380 -13.54 -1.96 -10.11
CA GLU A 380 -12.97 -0.61 -10.14
C GLU A 380 -12.90 0.05 -8.77
N ASP A 381 -13.87 -0.24 -7.88
CA ASP A 381 -13.84 0.23 -6.49
C ASP A 381 -12.66 -0.36 -5.72
N VAL A 382 -12.36 -1.64 -5.97
CA VAL A 382 -11.24 -2.34 -5.35
C VAL A 382 -9.92 -1.78 -5.87
N ARG A 383 -9.79 -1.57 -7.19
CA ARG A 383 -8.61 -0.95 -7.81
C ARG A 383 -8.37 0.44 -7.22
N ALA A 384 -9.42 1.27 -7.13
CA ALA A 384 -9.36 2.59 -6.51
C ALA A 384 -8.92 2.54 -5.04
N ALA A 385 -9.51 1.64 -4.26
CA ALA A 385 -9.19 1.47 -2.84
C ALA A 385 -7.76 0.99 -2.60
N VAL A 386 -7.26 0.03 -3.40
CA VAL A 386 -5.86 -0.43 -3.33
C VAL A 386 -4.93 0.73 -3.62
N MET A 387 -5.23 1.56 -4.63
CA MET A 387 -4.38 2.71 -4.95
C MET A 387 -4.31 3.73 -3.81
N ILE A 388 -5.43 4.02 -3.15
CA ILE A 388 -5.50 4.89 -1.97
C ILE A 388 -4.62 4.30 -0.85
N VAL A 389 -4.88 3.05 -0.48
CA VAL A 389 -4.20 2.41 0.64
C VAL A 389 -2.70 2.27 0.40
N ASP A 390 -2.29 1.83 -0.80
CA ASP A 390 -0.89 1.69 -1.15
C ASP A 390 -0.18 3.04 -1.10
N ARG A 391 -0.76 4.12 -1.63
CA ARG A 391 -0.14 5.46 -1.69
C ARG A 391 0.45 5.92 -0.37
N THR A 392 -0.24 5.69 0.75
CA THR A 392 0.25 6.03 2.09
C THR A 392 1.10 4.96 2.76
N ALA A 393 0.87 3.68 2.46
CA ALA A 393 1.46 2.56 3.19
C ALA A 393 3.00 2.53 3.06
N GLY A 394 3.69 2.86 4.17
CA GLY A 394 5.15 2.99 4.23
C GLY A 394 5.67 4.41 3.95
N ARG A 395 4.78 5.38 3.75
CA ARG A 395 5.11 6.74 3.28
C ARG A 395 4.45 7.86 4.11
N SER A 396 3.20 7.69 4.54
CA SER A 396 2.54 8.66 5.43
C SER A 396 3.13 8.58 6.85
N PRO A 397 3.61 9.69 7.43
CA PRO A 397 4.10 9.72 8.80
C PRO A 397 3.07 9.30 9.86
N GLU A 398 1.79 9.59 9.62
CA GLU A 398 0.69 9.31 10.55
C GLU A 398 0.50 7.80 10.78
N LEU A 399 0.66 7.00 9.73
CA LEU A 399 0.59 5.53 9.82
C LEU A 399 1.81 4.95 10.55
N GLY A 400 3.00 5.55 10.36
CA GLY A 400 4.23 5.16 11.04
C GLY A 400 4.35 5.63 12.50
N ALA A 401 3.48 6.55 12.93
CA ALA A 401 3.49 7.11 14.27
C ALA A 401 3.11 6.08 15.35
N ARG A 402 3.44 6.41 16.61
CA ARG A 402 3.09 5.56 17.78
C ARG A 402 1.60 5.23 17.85
N SER A 403 0.73 6.19 17.52
CA SER A 403 -0.72 6.00 17.50
C SER A 403 -1.15 4.99 16.42
N GLY A 404 -0.57 5.05 15.22
CA GLY A 404 -0.78 4.06 14.16
C GLY A 404 -0.35 2.67 14.61
N ARG A 405 0.82 2.56 15.24
CA ARG A 405 1.34 1.29 15.77
C ARG A 405 0.46 0.69 16.87
N LEU A 406 0.00 1.49 17.82
CA LEU A 406 -0.91 1.06 18.89
C LEU A 406 -2.26 0.60 18.32
N ARG A 407 -2.77 1.28 17.30
CA ARG A 407 -4.01 0.89 16.60
C ARG A 407 -3.87 -0.48 15.95
N VAL A 408 -2.80 -0.71 15.21
CA VAL A 408 -2.53 -2.03 14.58
C VAL A 408 -2.42 -3.11 15.66
N ARG A 409 -1.66 -2.86 16.73
CA ARG A 409 -1.52 -3.81 17.84
C ARG A 409 -2.86 -4.17 18.49
N TYR A 410 -3.72 -3.18 18.72
CA TYR A 410 -5.05 -3.44 19.29
C TYR A 410 -5.93 -4.25 18.34
N LEU A 411 -5.94 -3.90 17.04
CA LEU A 411 -6.76 -4.61 16.07
C LEU A 411 -6.28 -6.06 15.88
N ALA A 412 -4.98 -6.32 16.00
CA ALA A 412 -4.38 -7.65 15.95
C ALA A 412 -4.73 -8.56 17.14
N GLN A 413 -5.31 -8.03 18.21
CA GLN A 413 -5.72 -8.81 19.39
C GLN A 413 -7.19 -9.24 19.30
N GLU A 414 -7.58 -10.22 20.12
CA GLU A 414 -8.99 -10.63 20.35
C GLU A 414 -9.78 -10.97 19.08
N ALA A 415 -9.12 -11.61 18.11
CA ALA A 415 -9.66 -11.91 16.78
C ALA A 415 -10.16 -10.67 16.00
N GLY A 416 -9.77 -9.45 16.39
CA GLY A 416 -10.31 -8.21 15.83
C GLY A 416 -10.10 -8.06 14.33
N LEU A 417 -8.91 -8.39 13.82
CA LEU A 417 -8.65 -8.43 12.39
C LEU A 417 -9.51 -9.45 11.66
N GLY A 418 -9.73 -10.63 12.24
CA GLY A 418 -10.59 -11.67 11.67
C GLY A 418 -12.00 -11.18 11.45
N ARG A 419 -12.58 -10.53 12.48
CA ARG A 419 -13.91 -9.92 12.39
C ARG A 419 -13.97 -8.83 11.33
N LEU A 420 -12.97 -7.95 11.29
CA LEU A 420 -12.92 -6.86 10.31
C LEU A 420 -12.75 -7.37 8.87
N ILE A 421 -11.91 -8.40 8.65
CA ILE A 421 -11.73 -9.03 7.35
C ILE A 421 -12.98 -9.82 6.95
N ALA A 422 -13.70 -10.45 7.87
CA ALA A 422 -14.99 -11.09 7.56
C ALA A 422 -16.08 -10.06 7.18
N ARG A 423 -16.11 -8.91 7.89
CA ARG A 423 -17.10 -7.85 7.64
C ARG A 423 -16.79 -7.04 6.37
N TYR A 424 -15.55 -6.60 6.22
CA TYR A 424 -15.11 -5.71 5.13
C TYR A 424 -14.33 -6.43 4.03
N GLY A 425 -14.13 -7.75 4.15
CA GLY A 425 -13.60 -8.59 3.09
C GLY A 425 -14.33 -8.33 1.79
N LEU A 426 -13.55 -8.18 0.72
CA LEU A 426 -14.03 -7.86 -0.61
C LEU A 426 -14.64 -9.09 -1.30
N ILE A 427 -14.14 -10.27 -0.94
CA ILE A 427 -14.51 -11.56 -1.48
C ILE A 427 -15.15 -12.34 -0.33
N ARG A 428 -16.46 -12.56 -0.41
CA ARG A 428 -17.16 -13.51 0.47
C ARG A 428 -17.24 -14.85 -0.23
N ALA A 429 -17.05 -15.92 0.52
CA ALA A 429 -17.48 -17.23 0.04
C ALA A 429 -18.99 -17.17 -0.26
N PRO A 430 -19.47 -17.81 -1.34
CA PRO A 430 -20.91 -17.99 -1.52
C PRO A 430 -21.47 -18.66 -0.26
N SER A 431 -22.56 -18.11 0.28
CA SER A 431 -23.25 -18.74 1.40
C SER A 431 -23.69 -20.15 0.99
N PRO A 432 -23.47 -21.18 1.82
CA PRO A 432 -23.85 -22.56 1.48
C PRO A 432 -25.37 -22.76 1.28
N THR A 433 -26.19 -21.76 1.58
CA THR A 433 -27.66 -21.79 1.46
C THR A 433 -28.20 -21.38 0.08
N GLY A 434 -27.35 -21.21 -0.93
CA GLY A 434 -27.76 -20.77 -2.28
C GLY A 434 -27.98 -21.89 -3.30
N ALA A 435 -27.82 -23.16 -2.93
CA ALA A 435 -27.87 -24.28 -3.88
C ALA A 435 -29.25 -24.98 -3.97
N GLU A 436 -30.27 -24.52 -3.27
CA GLU A 436 -31.62 -25.12 -3.30
C GLU A 436 -32.69 -24.05 -3.49
N ALA A 437 -32.76 -23.47 -4.69
CA ALA A 437 -33.94 -22.74 -5.16
C ALA A 437 -33.94 -22.63 -6.69
N GLU A 438 -33.83 -23.75 -7.41
CA GLU A 438 -34.22 -23.85 -8.81
C GLU A 438 -34.40 -25.33 -9.18
N THR A 439 -35.56 -25.89 -8.80
CA THR A 439 -36.23 -27.00 -9.49
C THR A 439 -37.70 -26.67 -9.61
#